data_AF-A0A7V6UE96-F1
#
_entry.id   AF-A0A7V6UE96-F1
#
_cell.length_a   1.000
_cell.length_b   1.000
_cell.length_c   1.000
_cell.angle_alpha   90.00
_cell.angle_beta   90.00
_cell.angle_gamma   90.00
#
_symmetry.space_group_name_H-M   'P 1'
#
loop_
_entity.id
_entity.type
_entity.pdbx_description
1 polymer ?
#
loop_
_entity_poly.entity_id
_entity_poly.type
_entity_poly.pdbx_seq_one_letter_code
_entity_poly.pdbx_strand_id
1 'polypeptide(L)'
;MKKTIFIVVFIVIFIIPITYYTLKTQALSESLSRVNPSSEENSKSNDNKDKAPDISSQVSSPEKKSPAKPELLPYNGPIENIFFHPLIAYPKLAFDGDYLSKGYDDWFVTVNEFKRILEALYKNNYILIDTKSIFEEKIVDGKKVLVKKTLMLPPGKKPLIISVDDLNYYDYMIKNGNVFRIV
;
A
#
# COMPACT_ATOMS: atom_id res chain seq x y z
N MET A 1 33.45 56.42 12.23
CA MET A 1 33.45 55.41 11.14
C MET A 1 33.36 53.97 11.61
N LYS A 2 34.15 53.49 12.59
CA LYS A 2 34.13 52.06 13.00
C LYS A 2 32.81 51.57 13.65
N LYS A 3 32.10 52.41 14.41
CA LYS A 3 30.80 52.05 15.03
C LYS A 3 29.67 51.87 14.01
N THR A 4 29.66 52.67 12.94
CA THR A 4 28.64 52.60 11.88
C THR A 4 28.77 51.31 11.05
N ILE A 5 30.00 50.86 10.80
CA ILE A 5 30.26 49.60 10.08
C ILE A 5 29.78 48.39 10.90
N PHE A 6 29.98 48.39 12.22
CA PHE A 6 29.55 47.27 13.08
C PHE A 6 28.03 47.12 13.14
N ILE A 7 27.28 48.24 13.17
CA ILE A 7 25.81 48.23 13.17
C ILE A 7 25.26 47.69 11.84
N VAL A 8 25.83 48.10 10.70
CA VAL A 8 25.40 47.63 9.38
C VAL A 8 25.66 46.13 9.22
N VAL A 9 26.80 45.63 9.69
CA VAL A 9 27.12 44.19 9.65
C VAL A 9 26.18 43.37 10.54
N PHE A 10 25.81 43.87 11.72
CA PHE A 10 24.89 43.17 12.62
C PHE A 10 23.46 43.08 12.03
N ILE A 11 22.99 44.13 11.36
CA ILE A 11 21.68 44.14 10.69
C ILE A 11 21.65 43.12 9.54
N VAL A 12 22.71 43.07 8.72
CA VAL A 12 22.79 42.14 7.58
C VAL A 12 22.91 40.69 8.03
N ILE A 13 23.73 40.41 9.04
CA ILE A 13 24.00 39.02 9.48
C ILE A 13 22.85 38.46 10.32
N PHE A 14 22.19 39.27 11.14
CA PHE A 14 21.20 38.75 12.09
C PHE A 14 19.76 39.10 11.74
N ILE A 15 19.47 40.31 11.26
CA ILE A 15 18.08 40.73 11.05
C ILE A 15 17.51 40.24 9.72
N ILE A 16 18.32 40.24 8.64
CA ILE A 16 17.89 39.74 7.33
C ILE A 16 17.52 38.24 7.34
N PRO A 17 18.34 37.34 7.91
CA PRO A 17 17.93 35.93 7.97
C PRO A 17 16.71 35.71 8.87
N ILE A 18 16.61 36.39 10.03
CA ILE A 18 15.44 36.26 10.91
C ILE A 18 14.15 36.68 10.18
N THR A 19 14.17 37.83 9.49
CA THR A 19 13.02 38.29 8.72
C THR A 19 12.68 37.34 7.57
N TYR A 20 13.68 36.82 6.84
CA TYR A 20 13.47 35.80 5.81
C TYR A 20 12.81 34.53 6.36
N TYR A 21 13.26 34.03 7.51
CA TYR A 21 12.66 32.85 8.15
C TYR A 21 11.21 33.11 8.54
N THR A 22 10.90 34.26 9.14
CA THR A 22 9.53 34.62 9.54
C THR A 22 8.58 34.77 8.34
N LEU A 23 9.02 35.38 7.24
CA LEU A 23 8.21 35.47 6.03
C LEU A 23 7.97 34.08 5.41
N LYS A 24 8.98 33.19 5.42
CA LYS A 24 8.85 31.82 4.90
C LYS A 24 7.84 30.99 5.71
N THR A 25 7.84 31.11 7.04
CA THR A 25 6.86 30.41 7.89
C THR A 25 5.45 30.94 7.70
N GLN A 26 5.28 32.25 7.52
CA GLN A 26 3.96 32.84 7.24
C GLN A 26 3.41 32.42 5.86
N ALA A 27 4.26 32.40 4.83
CA ALA A 27 3.85 31.93 3.50
C ALA A 27 3.45 30.45 3.51
N LEU A 28 4.15 29.62 4.29
CA LEU A 28 3.82 28.21 4.44
C LEU A 28 2.49 28.00 5.18
N SER A 29 2.23 28.75 6.26
CA SER A 29 0.96 28.64 6.99
C SER A 29 -0.24 29.10 6.16
N GLU A 30 -0.08 30.15 5.35
CA GLU A 30 -1.11 30.60 4.39
C GLU A 30 -1.34 29.60 3.25
N SER A 31 -0.31 28.87 2.82
CA SER A 31 -0.48 27.82 1.79
C SER A 31 -1.24 26.61 2.33
N LEU A 32 -1.00 26.23 3.58
CA LEU A 32 -1.64 25.09 4.23
C LEU A 32 -3.10 25.38 4.61
N SER A 33 -3.44 26.64 4.93
CA SER A 33 -4.83 27.03 5.23
C SER A 33 -5.73 27.13 3.99
N ARG A 34 -5.15 27.23 2.78
CA ARG A 34 -5.90 27.27 1.51
C ARG A 34 -6.26 25.89 0.96
N VAL A 35 -5.73 24.81 1.54
CA VAL A 35 -6.08 23.43 1.14
C VAL A 35 -7.14 22.91 2.12
N ASN A 36 -8.41 23.16 1.78
CA ASN A 36 -9.55 22.57 2.50
C ASN A 36 -10.03 21.31 1.77
N PRO A 37 -10.07 20.13 2.42
CA PRO A 37 -10.55 18.89 1.81
C PRO A 37 -12.06 18.78 1.98
N SER A 38 -12.82 19.42 1.08
CA SER A 38 -14.24 19.11 0.93
C SER A 38 -14.68 19.22 -0.52
N SER A 39 -14.63 18.09 -1.22
CA SER A 39 -15.53 17.80 -2.33
C SER A 39 -15.83 16.30 -2.33
N GLU A 40 -16.84 15.94 -1.54
CA GLU A 40 -17.55 14.68 -1.70
C GLU A 40 -18.43 14.80 -2.94
N GLU A 41 -18.20 13.91 -3.91
CA GLU A 41 -19.01 13.76 -5.11
C GLU A 41 -20.27 12.96 -4.76
N ASN A 42 -21.42 13.62 -4.87
CA ASN A 42 -22.73 13.15 -4.49
C ASN A 42 -23.37 12.32 -5.62
N SER A 43 -23.46 10.99 -5.45
CA SER A 43 -24.22 10.09 -6.33
C SER A 43 -25.60 9.79 -5.74
N LYS A 44 -26.63 10.44 -6.29
CA LYS A 44 -28.06 10.21 -5.99
C LYS A 44 -28.52 8.83 -6.50
N SER A 45 -29.03 7.99 -5.61
CA SER A 45 -29.87 6.84 -5.96
C SER A 45 -31.34 7.24 -5.98
N ASN A 46 -32.00 7.09 -7.13
CA ASN A 46 -33.45 7.24 -7.25
C ASN A 46 -34.13 5.92 -6.91
N ASP A 47 -34.89 5.93 -5.81
CA ASP A 47 -35.94 4.98 -5.51
C ASP A 47 -37.14 5.26 -6.42
N ASN A 48 -37.64 4.24 -7.11
CA ASN A 48 -39.04 4.24 -7.54
C ASN A 48 -39.58 2.80 -7.52
N LYS A 49 -40.47 2.58 -6.54
CA LYS A 49 -41.40 1.47 -6.49
C LYS A 49 -42.43 1.66 -7.60
N ASP A 50 -42.65 0.64 -8.40
CA ASP A 50 -43.97 0.41 -8.99
C ASP A 50 -44.22 -1.09 -9.21
N LYS A 51 -45.51 -1.38 -9.20
CA LYS A 51 -46.20 -2.61 -8.80
C LYS A 51 -46.26 -3.63 -9.95
N ALA A 52 -46.26 -4.91 -9.59
CA ALA A 52 -46.34 -6.07 -10.49
C ALA A 52 -47.60 -6.11 -11.39
N PRO A 53 -47.57 -6.95 -12.44
CA PRO A 53 -48.57 -8.01 -12.48
C PRO A 53 -47.98 -9.42 -12.63
N ASP A 54 -48.71 -10.31 -11.97
CA ASP A 54 -48.60 -11.76 -11.89
C ASP A 54 -48.76 -12.44 -13.25
N ILE A 55 -47.78 -13.26 -13.64
CA ILE A 55 -47.96 -14.35 -14.61
C ILE A 55 -47.21 -15.58 -14.10
N SER A 56 -47.97 -16.46 -13.46
CA SER A 56 -47.69 -17.88 -13.32
C SER A 56 -47.30 -18.51 -14.66
N SER A 57 -46.04 -18.92 -14.79
CA SER A 57 -45.65 -19.99 -15.69
C SER A 57 -44.40 -20.68 -15.15
N GLN A 58 -44.57 -21.95 -14.80
CA GLN A 58 -43.53 -22.88 -14.43
C GLN A 58 -42.45 -22.92 -15.51
N VAL A 59 -41.28 -22.35 -15.21
CA VAL A 59 -40.03 -22.61 -15.94
C VAL A 59 -39.06 -23.17 -14.92
N SER A 60 -38.79 -24.46 -15.06
CA SER A 60 -37.76 -25.18 -14.32
C SER A 60 -36.44 -24.42 -14.41
N SER A 61 -36.00 -23.83 -13.29
CA SER A 61 -34.68 -23.27 -13.13
C SER A 61 -33.62 -24.35 -13.41
N PRO A 62 -32.63 -24.13 -14.31
CA PRO A 62 -31.48 -25.01 -14.35
C PRO A 62 -30.72 -24.81 -13.04
N GLU A 63 -30.68 -25.87 -12.25
CA GLU A 63 -29.91 -25.96 -11.02
C GLU A 63 -28.46 -25.60 -11.35
N LYS A 64 -28.04 -24.40 -10.90
CA LYS A 64 -26.68 -23.90 -11.08
C LYS A 64 -25.74 -24.78 -10.27
N LYS A 65 -25.28 -25.86 -10.91
CA LYS A 65 -24.27 -26.78 -10.38
C LYS A 65 -23.12 -25.94 -9.83
N SER A 66 -22.89 -26.03 -8.52
CA SER A 66 -21.74 -25.39 -7.89
C SER A 66 -20.47 -25.87 -8.62
N PRO A 67 -19.49 -24.98 -8.89
CA PRO A 67 -18.25 -25.42 -9.51
C PRO A 67 -17.62 -26.50 -8.64
N ALA A 68 -17.29 -27.64 -9.26
CA ALA A 68 -16.64 -28.75 -8.58
C ALA A 68 -15.39 -28.24 -7.85
N LYS A 69 -15.20 -28.66 -6.60
CA LYS A 69 -14.04 -28.29 -5.80
C LYS A 69 -12.77 -28.68 -6.58
N PRO A 70 -11.81 -27.75 -6.79
CA PRO A 70 -10.62 -28.05 -7.56
C PRO A 70 -9.85 -29.19 -6.89
N GLU A 71 -9.41 -30.16 -7.70
CA GLU A 71 -8.47 -31.19 -7.27
C GLU A 71 -7.18 -30.52 -6.78
N LEU A 72 -6.62 -31.02 -5.68
CA LEU A 72 -5.39 -30.50 -5.09
C LEU A 72 -4.31 -31.57 -5.13
N LEU A 73 -3.10 -31.19 -5.51
CA LEU A 73 -1.94 -32.08 -5.59
C LEU A 73 -0.86 -31.65 -4.59
N PRO A 74 -0.08 -32.61 -4.05
CA PRO A 74 1.11 -32.28 -3.27
C PRO A 74 2.09 -31.44 -4.08
N TYR A 75 2.56 -30.34 -3.51
CA TYR A 75 3.56 -29.45 -4.08
C TYR A 75 4.89 -29.61 -3.35
N ASN A 76 5.93 -29.98 -4.10
CA ASN A 76 7.29 -30.23 -3.58
C ASN A 76 8.33 -29.21 -4.07
N GLY A 77 7.90 -28.19 -4.85
CA GLY A 77 8.79 -27.15 -5.37
C GLY A 77 9.14 -26.07 -4.33
N PRO A 78 9.83 -24.99 -4.77
CA PRO A 78 10.14 -23.85 -3.92
C PRO A 78 8.88 -23.05 -3.56
N ILE A 79 8.93 -22.40 -2.40
CA ILE A 79 7.92 -21.41 -1.99
C ILE A 79 8.57 -20.05 -2.13
N GLU A 80 8.04 -19.23 -3.03
CA GLU A 80 8.58 -17.90 -3.28
C GLU A 80 8.06 -16.90 -2.23
N ASN A 81 8.91 -15.97 -1.82
CA ASN A 81 8.53 -14.85 -0.97
C ASN A 81 8.96 -13.54 -1.64
N ILE A 82 8.03 -12.61 -1.81
CA ILE A 82 8.30 -11.26 -2.30
C ILE A 82 7.89 -10.29 -1.20
N PHE A 83 8.80 -9.39 -0.83
CA PHE A 83 8.51 -8.35 0.14
C PHE A 83 8.41 -6.98 -0.53
N PHE A 84 7.66 -6.08 0.11
CA PHE A 84 7.54 -4.69 -0.29
C PHE A 84 7.69 -3.78 0.92
N HIS A 85 8.32 -2.63 0.73
CA HIS A 85 8.18 -1.51 1.64
C HIS A 85 6.79 -0.85 1.48
N PRO A 86 6.38 0.05 2.39
CA PRO A 86 5.12 0.79 2.24
C PRO A 86 5.02 1.49 0.88
N LEU A 87 3.95 1.25 0.14
CA LEU A 87 3.81 1.70 -1.25
C LEU A 87 3.79 3.23 -1.36
N ILE A 88 4.36 3.77 -2.44
CA ILE A 88 4.25 5.18 -2.81
C ILE A 88 2.88 5.40 -3.48
N ALA A 89 1.96 6.04 -2.75
CA ALA A 89 0.64 6.43 -3.25
C ALA A 89 0.68 7.76 -4.03
N TYR A 90 1.61 8.65 -3.68
CA TYR A 90 1.74 9.98 -4.30
C TYR A 90 3.16 10.20 -4.88
N PRO A 91 3.47 9.66 -6.07
CA PRO A 91 4.81 9.71 -6.66
C PRO A 91 5.39 11.12 -6.82
N LYS A 92 4.53 12.13 -7.03
CA LYS A 92 4.97 13.54 -7.13
C LYS A 92 5.62 14.07 -5.86
N LEU A 93 5.34 13.48 -4.70
CA LEU A 93 5.97 13.83 -3.42
C LEU A 93 7.27 13.05 -3.19
N ALA A 94 7.38 11.85 -3.76
CA ALA A 94 8.58 11.01 -3.66
C ALA A 94 9.69 11.42 -4.63
N PHE A 95 9.31 11.94 -5.80
CA PHE A 95 10.22 12.21 -6.92
C PHE A 95 10.21 13.71 -7.27
N ASP A 96 10.40 14.55 -6.26
CA ASP A 96 10.43 16.02 -6.38
C ASP A 96 11.84 16.57 -6.66
N GLY A 97 12.85 15.70 -6.73
CA GLY A 97 14.23 16.04 -7.02
C GLY A 97 15.06 16.35 -5.77
N ASP A 98 14.53 16.11 -4.58
CA ASP A 98 15.29 16.18 -3.34
C ASP A 98 16.30 15.03 -3.20
N TYR A 99 17.04 15.03 -2.08
CA TYR A 99 18.06 14.02 -1.82
C TYR A 99 17.49 12.64 -1.46
N LEU A 100 16.20 12.53 -1.14
CA LEU A 100 15.52 11.27 -0.81
C LEU A 100 15.00 10.57 -2.07
N SER A 101 14.71 11.31 -3.14
CA SER A 101 14.15 10.81 -4.39
C SER A 101 14.86 9.57 -4.92
N LYS A 102 16.20 9.52 -4.86
CA LYS A 102 16.97 8.34 -5.27
C LYS A 102 16.69 7.12 -4.37
N GLY A 103 16.65 7.31 -3.06
CA GLY A 103 16.33 6.23 -2.13
C GLY A 103 14.92 5.69 -2.33
N TYR A 104 13.98 6.55 -2.71
CA TYR A 104 12.63 6.12 -3.06
C TYR A 104 12.61 5.25 -4.32
N ASP A 105 13.36 5.63 -5.35
CA ASP A 105 13.50 4.86 -6.58
C ASP A 105 14.19 3.49 -6.35
N ASP A 106 15.19 3.45 -5.46
CA ASP A 106 15.95 2.22 -5.18
C ASP A 106 15.15 1.20 -4.35
N TRP A 107 14.33 1.65 -3.40
CA TRP A 107 13.80 0.78 -2.33
C TRP A 107 12.29 0.62 -2.31
N PHE A 108 11.55 1.51 -2.96
CA PHE A 108 10.09 1.55 -2.90
C PHE A 108 9.47 1.32 -4.28
N VAL A 109 8.21 0.93 -4.28
CA VAL A 109 7.41 0.83 -5.50
C VAL A 109 6.15 1.67 -5.36
N THR A 110 5.71 2.22 -6.48
CA THR A 110 4.43 2.92 -6.55
C THR A 110 3.26 1.94 -6.51
N VAL A 111 2.07 2.43 -6.13
CA VAL A 111 0.84 1.64 -6.18
C VAL A 111 0.57 1.09 -7.60
N ASN A 112 0.93 1.84 -8.64
CA ASN A 112 0.73 1.41 -10.03
C ASN A 112 1.69 0.26 -10.42
N GLU A 113 2.95 0.33 -10.02
CA GLU A 113 3.91 -0.76 -10.23
C GLU A 113 3.50 -2.00 -9.45
N PHE A 114 3.11 -1.83 -8.19
CA PHE A 114 2.61 -2.93 -7.37
C PHE A 114 1.43 -3.66 -8.03
N LYS A 115 0.44 -2.93 -8.57
CA LYS A 115 -0.68 -3.54 -9.31
C LYS A 115 -0.20 -4.33 -10.53
N ARG A 116 0.74 -3.80 -11.31
CA ARG A 116 1.32 -4.50 -12.47
C ARG A 116 2.10 -5.75 -12.05
N ILE A 117 2.80 -5.71 -10.92
CA ILE A 117 3.47 -6.87 -10.33
C ILE A 117 2.44 -7.94 -9.94
N LEU A 118 1.33 -7.56 -9.29
CA LEU A 118 0.26 -8.50 -8.96
C LEU A 118 -0.36 -9.15 -10.20
N GLU A 119 -0.62 -8.37 -11.25
CA GLU A 119 -1.10 -8.88 -12.54
C GLU A 119 -0.10 -9.87 -13.17
N ALA A 120 1.19 -9.54 -13.15
CA ALA A 120 2.24 -10.42 -13.65
C ALA A 120 2.31 -11.72 -12.84
N LEU A 121 2.23 -11.66 -11.51
CA LEU A 121 2.21 -12.85 -10.64
C LEU A 121 1.01 -13.74 -10.95
N TYR A 122 -0.18 -13.14 -11.10
CA TYR A 122 -1.40 -13.86 -11.44
C TYR A 122 -1.28 -14.56 -12.80
N LYS A 123 -0.83 -13.83 -13.83
CA LYS A 123 -0.59 -14.36 -15.19
C LYS A 123 0.41 -15.51 -15.20
N ASN A 124 1.38 -15.48 -14.29
CA ASN A 124 2.40 -16.51 -14.14
C ASN A 124 2.03 -17.61 -13.12
N ASN A 125 0.73 -17.81 -12.86
CA ASN A 125 0.19 -18.89 -12.02
C ASN A 125 0.62 -18.90 -10.55
N TYR A 126 1.01 -17.74 -10.00
CA TYR A 126 1.21 -17.65 -8.55
C TYR A 126 -0.12 -17.59 -7.79
N ILE A 127 -0.15 -18.18 -6.59
CA ILE A 127 -1.25 -18.13 -5.65
C ILE A 127 -0.73 -17.76 -4.26
N LEU A 128 -1.48 -16.95 -3.54
CA LEU A 128 -1.14 -16.61 -2.16
C LEU A 128 -1.37 -17.83 -1.27
N ILE A 129 -0.40 -18.09 -0.39
CA ILE A 129 -0.53 -19.09 0.67
C ILE A 129 -0.28 -18.44 2.03
N ASP A 130 -0.95 -18.98 3.05
CA ASP A 130 -0.67 -18.64 4.45
C ASP A 130 0.63 -19.33 4.89
N THR A 131 1.50 -18.64 5.64
CA THR A 131 2.72 -19.23 6.20
C THR A 131 2.44 -20.44 7.11
N LYS A 132 1.27 -20.48 7.76
CA LYS A 132 0.76 -21.62 8.57
C LYS A 132 0.40 -22.85 7.73
N SER A 133 0.36 -22.74 6.41
CA SER A 133 0.20 -23.89 5.51
C SER A 133 1.47 -24.72 5.36
N ILE A 134 2.63 -24.15 5.72
CA ILE A 134 3.96 -24.71 5.42
C ILE A 134 4.54 -25.50 6.59
N PHE A 135 4.23 -25.10 7.82
CA PHE A 135 4.73 -25.75 9.04
C PHE A 135 3.60 -26.02 10.04
N GLU A 136 3.77 -27.07 10.83
CA GLU A 136 2.97 -27.39 12.00
C GLU A 136 3.86 -27.60 13.22
N GLU A 137 3.31 -27.36 14.40
CA GLU A 137 3.99 -27.65 15.65
C GLU A 137 3.70 -29.10 16.08
N LYS A 138 4.74 -29.85 16.44
CA LYS A 138 4.64 -31.21 16.98
C LYS A 138 5.44 -31.34 18.26
N ILE A 139 5.06 -32.31 19.10
CA ILE A 139 5.86 -32.72 20.25
C ILE A 139 6.63 -33.98 19.85
N VAL A 140 7.96 -33.89 19.86
CA VAL A 140 8.87 -35.01 19.63
C VAL A 140 9.79 -35.08 20.83
N ASP A 141 9.83 -36.23 21.50
CA ASP A 141 10.62 -36.47 22.72
C ASP A 141 10.40 -35.41 23.82
N GLY A 142 9.15 -35.00 24.01
CA GLY A 142 8.76 -33.99 25.01
C GLY A 142 9.12 -32.55 24.65
N LYS A 143 9.67 -32.29 23.45
CA LYS A 143 10.03 -30.95 22.97
C LYS A 143 9.13 -30.50 21.83
N LYS A 144 8.78 -29.22 21.84
CA LYS A 144 8.03 -28.56 20.77
C LYS A 144 8.95 -28.29 19.58
N VAL A 145 8.59 -28.81 18.40
CA VAL A 145 9.34 -28.66 17.15
C VAL A 145 8.43 -28.20 16.02
N LEU A 146 8.97 -27.46 15.05
CA LEU A 146 8.29 -27.14 13.79
C LEU A 146 8.59 -28.21 12.75
N VAL A 147 7.56 -28.80 12.17
CA VAL A 147 7.65 -29.84 11.15
C VAL A 147 7.01 -29.33 9.86
N LYS A 148 7.68 -29.58 8.72
CA LYS A 148 7.18 -29.18 7.41
C LYS A 148 5.91 -29.96 7.05
N LYS A 149 4.87 -29.25 6.62
CA LYS A 149 3.63 -29.81 6.10
C LYS A 149 3.76 -30.11 4.62
N THR A 150 2.97 -31.08 4.15
CA THR A 150 2.74 -31.25 2.71
C THR A 150 1.81 -30.13 2.25
N LEU A 151 2.31 -29.24 1.40
CA LEU A 151 1.52 -28.18 0.80
C LEU A 151 0.68 -28.77 -0.34
N MET A 152 -0.62 -28.53 -0.33
CA MET A 152 -1.55 -29.02 -1.36
C MET A 152 -2.05 -27.84 -2.19
N LEU A 153 -1.80 -27.86 -3.50
CA LEU A 153 -2.16 -26.76 -4.41
C LEU A 153 -2.96 -27.27 -5.62
N PRO A 154 -3.79 -26.41 -6.25
CA PRO A 154 -4.35 -26.73 -7.56
C PRO A 154 -3.25 -27.02 -8.59
N PRO A 155 -3.48 -27.93 -9.55
CA PRO A 155 -2.52 -28.25 -10.60
C PRO A 155 -1.99 -27.00 -11.31
N GLY A 156 -0.67 -26.92 -11.48
CA GLY A 156 0.01 -25.83 -12.20
C GLY A 156 0.16 -24.52 -11.43
N LYS A 157 -0.32 -24.42 -10.17
CA LYS A 157 -0.13 -23.22 -9.34
C LYS A 157 1.19 -23.24 -8.58
N LYS A 158 1.78 -22.05 -8.42
CA LYS A 158 3.02 -21.81 -7.66
C LYS A 158 2.72 -21.02 -6.39
N PRO A 159 3.18 -21.46 -5.22
CA PRO A 159 2.92 -20.76 -3.97
C PRO A 159 3.75 -19.48 -3.86
N LEU A 160 3.12 -18.42 -3.36
CA LEU A 160 3.72 -17.13 -3.09
C LEU A 160 3.33 -16.66 -1.68
N ILE A 161 4.31 -16.16 -0.94
CA ILE A 161 4.11 -15.31 0.24
C ILE A 161 4.37 -13.87 -0.18
N ILE A 162 3.52 -12.95 0.27
CA ILE A 162 3.78 -11.52 0.20
C ILE A 162 3.97 -11.02 1.63
N SER A 163 5.11 -10.39 1.90
CA SER A 163 5.38 -9.72 3.16
C SER A 163 5.54 -8.21 2.97
N VAL A 164 5.29 -7.46 4.04
CA VAL A 164 5.56 -6.02 4.07
C VAL A 164 6.68 -5.79 5.07
N ASP A 165 7.76 -5.15 4.62
CA ASP A 165 8.92 -4.83 5.44
C ASP A 165 8.90 -3.36 5.86
N ASP A 166 9.50 -3.04 7.01
CA ASP A 166 9.60 -1.68 7.58
C ASP A 166 8.29 -0.87 7.62
N LEU A 167 7.20 -1.49 8.06
CA LEU A 167 5.91 -0.81 8.27
C LEU A 167 5.92 0.08 9.53
N ASN A 168 6.60 1.23 9.46
CA ASN A 168 6.85 2.10 10.61
C ASN A 168 6.31 3.54 10.50
N TYR A 169 5.61 3.89 9.41
CA TYR A 169 4.94 5.20 9.19
C TYR A 169 5.72 6.43 9.65
N TYR A 170 7.01 6.50 9.34
CA TYR A 170 7.84 7.63 9.75
C TYR A 170 7.37 8.95 9.12
N ASP A 171 7.61 10.08 9.81
CA ASP A 171 7.26 11.42 9.32
C ASP A 171 7.76 11.70 7.90
N TYR A 172 8.96 11.22 7.56
CA TYR A 172 9.49 11.41 6.21
C TYR A 172 8.69 10.59 5.18
N MET A 173 8.26 9.36 5.50
CA MET A 173 7.45 8.53 4.60
C MET A 173 6.09 9.16 4.32
N ILE A 174 5.46 9.71 5.36
CA ILE A 174 4.18 10.43 5.24
C ILE A 174 4.33 11.65 4.31
N LYS A 175 5.43 12.40 4.46
CA LYS A 175 5.72 13.60 3.65
C LYS A 175 6.11 13.29 2.20
N ASN A 176 6.70 12.13 1.94
CA ASN A 176 7.19 11.70 0.62
C ASN A 176 6.20 10.75 -0.10
N GLY A 177 4.94 10.73 0.33
CA GLY A 177 3.87 10.10 -0.45
C GLY A 177 3.68 8.60 -0.24
N ASN A 178 4.30 7.98 0.76
CA ASN A 178 3.93 6.61 1.16
C ASN A 178 2.53 6.58 1.80
N VAL A 179 1.93 5.39 1.80
CA VAL A 179 0.74 5.10 2.63
C VAL A 179 1.09 5.15 4.12
N PHE A 180 0.20 5.72 4.92
CA PHE A 180 0.41 5.93 6.37
C PHE A 180 -0.46 5.03 7.27
N ARG A 181 -1.26 4.13 6.68
CA ARG A 181 -2.07 3.14 7.40
C ARG A 181 -2.50 2.00 6.48
N ILE A 182 -2.59 0.78 7.02
CA ILE A 182 -3.33 -0.34 6.41
C ILE A 182 -4.79 -0.24 6.86
N VAL A 183 -5.73 -0.19 5.92
CA VAL A 183 -7.18 -0.23 6.16
C VAL A 183 -7.71 -1.65 6.19
#